data_AF-A0A6M1YL23-F1
#
_entry.id   AF-A0A6M1YL23-F1
#
_cell.length_a   1.000
_cell.length_b   1.000
_cell.length_c   1.000
_cell.angle_alpha   90.00
_cell.angle_beta   90.00
_cell.angle_gamma   90.00
#
_symmetry.space_group_name_H-M   'P 1'
#
loop_
_entity.id
_entity.type
_entity.pdbx_description
1 polymer ?
#
loop_
_entity_poly.entity_id
_entity_poly.type
_entity_poly.pdbx_seq_one_letter_code
_entity_poly.pdbx_strand_id
1 'polypeptide(L)'
;MGLIDIFVVFIFIIFLAFIGLYKSKKIVFESSYLVADRNTNLFSLIATLVMTEFNRAALIAFSSRIYYGKKHPSLAPILALS
;
A
#
# COMPACT_ATOMS: atom_id res chain seq x y z
N MET A 1 17.10 11.52 8.30
CA MET A 1 16.04 12.16 7.52
C MET A 1 16.35 13.63 7.44
N GLY A 2 16.49 14.17 6.24
CA GLY A 2 16.71 15.59 6.02
C GLY A 2 15.42 16.38 6.24
N LEU A 3 15.56 17.70 6.40
CA LEU A 3 14.44 18.62 6.56
C LEU A 3 13.45 18.51 5.37
N ILE A 4 13.98 18.39 4.16
CA ILE A 4 13.20 18.18 2.93
C ILE A 4 12.37 16.90 2.97
N ASP A 5 12.91 15.78 3.45
CA ASP A 5 12.16 14.52 3.54
C ASP A 5 10.92 14.68 4.43
N ILE A 6 11.08 15.37 5.56
CA ILE A 6 10.00 15.64 6.52
C ILE A 6 8.92 16.51 5.88
N PHE A 7 9.32 17.58 5.17
CA PHE A 7 8.38 18.44 4.45
C PHE A 7 7.60 17.68 3.38
N VAL A 8 8.26 16.84 2.58
CA VAL A 8 7.60 16.04 1.53
C VAL A 8 6.57 15.08 2.12
N VAL A 9 6.92 14.36 3.19
CA VAL A 9 5.99 13.44 3.88
C VAL A 9 4.81 14.21 4.47
N PHE A 10 5.06 15.36 5.08
CA PHE A 10 4.01 16.17 5.70
C PHE A 10 3.01 16.72 4.66
N ILE A 11 3.50 17.25 3.55
CA ILE A 11 2.66 17.70 2.42
C ILE A 11 1.84 16.54 1.87
N PHE A 12 2.45 15.36 1.71
CA PHE A 12 1.76 14.18 1.23
C PHE A 12 0.62 13.74 2.16
N ILE A 13 0.84 13.75 3.48
CA ILE A 13 -0.19 13.42 4.47
C ILE A 13 -1.34 14.43 4.43
N ILE A 14 -1.03 15.73 4.39
CA ILE A 14 -2.06 16.79 4.28
C ILE A 14 -2.89 16.61 3.01
N PHE A 15 -2.23 16.33 1.89
CA PHE A 15 -2.89 16.10 0.61
C PHE A 15 -3.86 14.91 0.67
N LEU A 16 -3.43 13.78 1.24
CA LEU A 16 -4.30 12.62 1.43
C LEU A 16 -5.48 12.92 2.35
N ALA A 17 -5.25 13.62 3.47
CA ALA A 17 -6.30 14.02 4.40
C ALA A 17 -7.33 14.93 3.72
N PHE A 18 -6.88 15.89 2.91
CA PHE A 18 -7.75 16.80 2.18
C PHE A 18 -8.63 16.06 1.18
N ILE A 19 -8.08 15.11 0.42
CA ILE A 19 -8.86 14.26 -0.50
C ILE A 19 -9.90 13.43 0.27
N GLY A 20 -9.50 12.83 1.39
CA GLY A 20 -10.39 12.05 2.24
C GLY A 20 -11.58 12.87 2.74
N LEU A 21 -11.31 14.05 3.29
CA LEU A 21 -12.35 14.96 3.77
C LEU A 21 -13.26 15.47 2.65
N TYR A 22 -12.69 15.81 1.49
CA TYR A 22 -13.48 16.26 0.34
C TYR A 22 -14.44 15.17 -0.15
N LYS A 23 -13.98 13.91 -0.21
CA LYS A 23 -14.83 12.77 -0.59
C LYS A 23 -15.81 12.37 0.50
N SER A 24 -15.44 12.49 1.78
CA SER A 24 -16.30 12.13 2.91
C SER A 24 -17.60 12.94 2.97
N LYS A 25 -17.62 14.17 2.44
CA LYS A 25 -18.83 15.00 2.38
C LYS A 25 -19.96 14.41 1.52
N LYS A 26 -19.65 13.44 0.65
CA LYS A 26 -20.63 12.78 -0.23
C LYS A 26 -21.24 11.52 0.36
N ILE A 27 -20.83 11.12 1.56
CA ILE A 27 -21.24 9.87 2.20
C ILE A 27 -22.46 10.16 3.07
N VAL A 28 -23.64 9.81 2.57
CA VAL A 28 -24.94 10.03 3.26
C VAL A 28 -25.46 8.76 3.91
N PHE A 29 -25.12 7.60 3.35
CA PHE A 29 -25.61 6.30 3.80
C PHE A 29 -24.46 5.34 4.14
N GLU A 30 -24.73 4.37 5.03
CA GLU A 30 -23.76 3.35 5.45
C GLU A 30 -23.28 2.50 4.27
N SER A 31 -24.14 2.22 3.28
CA SER A 31 -23.76 1.54 2.03
C SER A 31 -22.72 2.31 1.21
N SER A 32 -22.84 3.64 1.19
CA SER A 32 -21.88 4.53 0.51
C SER A 32 -20.53 4.53 1.21
N TYR A 33 -20.50 4.24 2.52
CA TYR A 33 -19.26 4.13 3.29
C TYR A 33 -18.62 2.74 3.15
N LEU A 34 -19.40 1.67 3.31
CA LEU A 34 -18.89 0.30 3.39
C LEU A 34 -18.53 -0.31 2.03
N VAL A 35 -19.32 -0.03 0.98
CA VAL A 35 -19.15 -0.64 -0.34
C VAL A 35 -19.02 0.38 -1.46
N ALA A 36 -18.88 1.68 -1.12
CA ALA A 36 -18.82 2.77 -2.08
C ALA A 36 -19.96 2.71 -3.13
N ASP A 37 -21.17 2.35 -2.68
CA ASP A 37 -22.36 2.14 -3.53
C ASP A 37 -22.12 1.15 -4.69
N ARG A 38 -21.17 0.23 -4.54
CA ARG A 38 -20.70 -0.70 -5.59
C ARG A 38 -20.19 0.00 -6.86
N ASN A 39 -19.88 1.30 -6.75
CA ASN A 39 -19.39 2.14 -7.84
C ASN A 39 -17.87 2.25 -7.79
N THR A 40 -17.19 1.11 -7.83
CA THR A 40 -15.73 1.03 -7.87
C THR A 40 -15.29 0.35 -9.15
N ASN A 41 -14.42 1.02 -9.93
CA ASN A 41 -13.84 0.42 -11.13
C ASN A 41 -12.96 -0.78 -10.76
N LEU A 42 -12.95 -1.82 -11.61
CA LEU A 42 -12.13 -3.03 -11.42
C LEU A 42 -10.64 -2.71 -11.17
N PHE A 43 -10.11 -1.70 -11.86
CA PHE A 43 -8.74 -1.23 -11.67
C PHE A 43 -8.49 -0.69 -10.26
N SER A 44 -9.43 0.10 -9.72
CA SER A 44 -9.33 0.61 -8.35
C SER A 44 -9.39 -0.53 -7.33
N LEU A 45 -10.19 -1.56 -7.62
CA LEU A 45 -10.31 -2.75 -6.78
C LEU A 45 -9.02 -3.56 -6.78
N ILE A 46 -8.45 -3.85 -7.96
CA ILE A 46 -7.17 -4.55 -8.10
C ILE A 46 -6.06 -3.77 -7.42
N ALA A 47 -5.98 -2.44 -7.62
CA ALA A 47 -4.99 -1.61 -6.95
C ALA A 47 -5.11 -1.68 -5.42
N THR A 48 -6.33 -1.73 -4.89
CA THR A 48 -6.58 -1.84 -3.45
C THR A 48 -6.20 -3.24 -2.93
N LEU A 49 -6.51 -4.30 -3.68
CA LEU A 49 -6.08 -5.66 -3.37
C LEU A 49 -4.55 -5.78 -3.35
N VAL A 50 -3.88 -5.29 -4.39
CA VAL A 50 -2.41 -5.27 -4.45
C VAL A 50 -1.82 -4.45 -3.31
N MET A 51 -2.40 -3.29 -2.95
CA MET A 51 -1.94 -2.48 -1.81
C MET A 51 -2.08 -3.22 -0.47
N THR A 52 -3.14 -4.02 -0.29
CA THR A 52 -3.41 -4.74 0.96
C THR A 52 -2.61 -6.04 1.07
N GLU A 53 -2.37 -6.74 -0.03
CA GLU A 53 -1.49 -7.91 -0.09
C GLU A 53 -0.01 -7.51 -0.06
N PHE A 54 0.38 -6.46 -0.79
CA PHE A 54 1.74 -5.94 -0.82
C PHE A 54 1.98 -4.90 0.30
N ASN A 55 1.71 -5.33 1.52
CA ASN A 55 1.94 -4.51 2.70
C ASN A 55 3.46 -4.37 3.00
N ARG A 56 3.79 -3.55 3.99
CA ARG A 56 5.20 -3.32 4.38
C ARG A 56 5.93 -4.61 4.81
N ALA A 57 5.22 -5.56 5.41
CA ALA A 57 5.81 -6.84 5.81
C ALA A 57 6.19 -7.67 4.58
N ALA A 58 5.33 -7.73 3.56
CA ALA A 58 5.66 -8.35 2.27
C ALA A 58 6.89 -7.69 1.62
N LEU A 59 6.96 -6.35 1.62
CA LEU A 59 8.10 -5.62 1.07
C LEU A 59 9.43 -5.97 1.78
N ILE A 60 9.43 -6.03 3.11
CA ILE A 60 10.61 -6.40 3.91
C ILE A 60 10.99 -7.87 3.66
N ALA A 61 9.99 -8.77 3.62
CA ALA A 61 10.21 -10.19 3.35
C ALA A 61 10.84 -10.41 1.96
N PHE A 62 10.30 -9.79 0.91
CA PHE A 62 10.87 -9.86 -0.43
C PHE A 62 12.27 -9.25 -0.52
N SER A 63 12.47 -8.08 0.09
CA SER A 63 13.79 -7.41 0.12
C SER A 63 14.85 -8.28 0.81
N SER A 64 14.50 -8.86 1.97
CA SER A 64 15.39 -9.76 2.70
C SER A 64 15.70 -11.04 1.90
N ARG A 65 14.70 -11.67 1.28
CA ARG A 65 14.90 -12.85 0.42
C ARG A 65 15.88 -12.56 -0.71
N ILE A 66 15.76 -11.41 -1.38
CA ILE A 66 16.68 -11.02 -2.45
C ILE A 66 18.10 -10.83 -1.91
N TYR A 67 18.25 -10.16 -0.76
CA TYR A 67 19.56 -9.95 -0.14
C TYR A 67 20.26 -11.27 0.23
N TYR A 68 19.55 -12.19 0.88
CA TYR A 68 20.10 -13.49 1.27
C TYR A 68 20.33 -14.42 0.09
N GLY A 69 19.41 -14.48 -0.87
CA GLY A 69 19.57 -15.29 -2.09
C GLY A 69 20.74 -14.83 -2.95
N LYS A 70 21.03 -13.52 -2.99
CA LYS A 70 22.21 -12.98 -3.68
C LYS A 70 23.52 -13.30 -2.96
N LYS A 71 23.51 -13.35 -1.63
CA LYS A 71 24.71 -13.61 -0.82
C LYS A 71 25.05 -15.11 -0.73
N HIS A 72 24.04 -15.98 -0.77
CA HIS A 72 24.19 -17.44 -0.74
C HIS A 72 23.31 -18.10 -1.80
N PRO A 73 23.79 -18.21 -3.06
CA PRO A 73 23.00 -18.74 -4.18
C PRO A 73 22.59 -20.20 -3.99
N SER A 74 23.28 -20.97 -3.13
CA SER A 74 22.92 -22.35 -2.78
C SER A 74 21.65 -22.47 -1.92
N LEU A 75 21.22 -21.39 -1.25
CA LEU A 75 20.00 -21.35 -0.43
C LEU A 75 18.79 -20.79 -1.19
N ALA A 76 19.00 -20.27 -2.40
CA ALA A 76 17.94 -19.72 -3.26
C ALA A 76 16.77 -20.68 -3.50
N PRO A 77 16.95 -21.99 -3.77
CA PRO A 77 15.81 -22.89 -4.00
C PRO A 77 15.01 -23.20 -2.73
N ILE A 78 15.65 -23.21 -1.55
CA ILE A 78 14.98 -23.50 -0.26
C ILE A 78 14.13 -22.30 0.17
N LEU A 79 14.67 -21.09 0.00
CA LEU A 79 13.92 -19.86 0.23
C LEU A 79 12.76 -19.70 -0.76
N ALA A 80 12.86 -20.19 -2.00
CA ALA A 80 11.77 -20.10 -2.98
C ALA A 80 10.51 -20.92 -2.61
N LEU A 81 10.65 -21.91 -1.73
CA LEU A 81 9.60 -22.87 -1.33
C LEU A 81 8.96 -22.58 0.04
N SER A 82 9.53 -21.68 0.85
CA SER A 82 8.96 -21.16 2.10
C SER A 82 8.09 -19.94 1.87
#